data_AF-A0A2D5UD12-F1
#
_entry.id   AF-A0A2D5UD12-F1
#
_cell.length_a   1.000
_cell.length_b   1.000
_cell.length_c   1.000
_cell.angle_alpha   90.00
_cell.angle_beta   90.00
_cell.angle_gamma   90.00
#
_symmetry.space_group_name_H-M   'P 1'
#
loop_
_entity.id
_entity.type
_entity.pdbx_description
1 polymer ?
#
loop_
_entity_poly.entity_id
_entity_poly.type
_entity_poly.pdbx_seq_one_letter_code
_entity_poly.pdbx_strand_id
1 'polypeptide(L)'
;MTGGLIAAIRTLTILPAPGREAGRMSSALPWFPLVGALLGGAIYGLAAGVEALSGGWPGGAAAAALAGGVVITGALHLDGLADWADGFGGGRDREKILDIMKDSSTGVFGAVALVLVLLIKWVSISR
;
A
#
# COMPACT_ATOMS: atom_id res chain seq x y z
N MET A 1 -15.46 16.05 -12.68
CA MET A 1 -15.50 14.59 -12.51
C MET A 1 -14.12 13.96 -12.72
N THR A 2 -13.42 14.29 -13.82
CA THR A 2 -12.05 13.80 -14.12
C THR A 2 -11.00 14.14 -13.05
N GLY A 3 -11.08 15.31 -12.41
CA GLY A 3 -10.13 15.68 -11.34
C GLY A 3 -10.17 14.79 -10.10
N GLY A 4 -11.32 14.16 -9.80
CA GLY A 4 -11.44 13.19 -8.69
C GLY A 4 -10.75 11.88 -9.00
N LEU A 5 -10.87 11.40 -10.25
CA LEU A 5 -10.16 10.21 -10.73
C LEU A 5 -8.63 10.44 -10.71
N ILE A 6 -8.16 11.61 -11.16
CA ILE A 6 -6.72 11.95 -11.14
C ILE A 6 -6.20 11.94 -9.70
N ALA A 7 -6.94 12.56 -8.76
CA ALA A 7 -6.59 12.56 -7.35
C ALA A 7 -6.56 11.13 -6.77
N ALA A 8 -7.50 10.27 -7.13
CA ALA A 8 -7.51 8.87 -6.70
C ALA A 8 -6.30 8.08 -7.23
N ILE A 9 -5.93 8.25 -8.50
CA ILE A 9 -4.75 7.59 -9.08
C ILE A 9 -3.48 8.04 -8.36
N ARG A 10 -3.28 9.35 -8.15
CA ARG A 10 -2.09 9.88 -7.46
C ARG A 10 -2.05 9.54 -5.96
N THR A 11 -3.21 9.33 -5.34
CA THR A 11 -3.28 8.94 -3.92
C THR A 11 -2.96 7.45 -3.76
N LEU A 12 -3.49 6.59 -4.63
CA LEU A 12 -3.34 5.14 -4.50
C LEU A 12 -2.10 4.59 -5.21
N THR A 13 -1.45 5.39 -6.07
CA THR A 13 -0.30 4.97 -6.88
C THR A 13 0.77 6.04 -6.97
N ILE A 14 2.01 5.61 -7.22
CA ILE A 14 3.14 6.49 -7.57
C ILE A 14 3.10 6.95 -9.03
N LEU A 15 2.17 6.44 -9.85
CA LEU A 15 2.15 6.69 -11.29
C LEU A 15 1.75 8.14 -11.58
N PRO A 16 2.51 8.86 -12.43
CA PRO A 16 2.17 10.22 -12.78
C PRO A 16 0.89 10.26 -13.62
N ALA A 17 -0.19 10.80 -13.05
CA ALA A 17 -1.44 11.03 -13.77
C ALA A 17 -1.50 12.48 -14.30
N PRO A 18 -1.59 12.73 -15.61
CA PRO A 18 -1.67 14.09 -16.16
C PRO A 18 -3.03 14.74 -15.85
N GLY A 19 -3.02 16.06 -15.68
CA GLY A 19 -4.22 16.88 -15.49
C GLY A 19 -4.30 17.58 -14.13
N ARG A 20 -5.35 18.42 -13.98
CA ARG A 20 -5.63 19.15 -12.73
C ARG A 20 -6.38 18.26 -11.74
N GLU A 21 -5.85 18.16 -10.53
CA GLU A 21 -6.55 17.57 -9.41
C GLU A 21 -7.79 18.39 -9.04
N ALA A 22 -8.80 17.70 -8.51
CA ALA A 22 -9.94 18.38 -7.92
C ALA A 22 -9.53 19.10 -6.63
N GLY A 23 -10.07 20.30 -6.40
CA GLY A 23 -9.74 21.10 -5.21
C GLY A 23 -10.20 20.51 -3.86
N ARG A 24 -10.83 19.33 -3.84
CA ARG A 24 -11.23 18.61 -2.62
C ARG A 24 -10.97 17.12 -2.76
N MET A 25 -10.25 16.55 -1.80
CA MET A 25 -9.95 15.10 -1.73
C MET A 25 -11.23 14.24 -1.69
N SER A 26 -12.32 14.74 -1.10
CA SER A 26 -13.61 14.02 -1.05
C SER A 26 -14.17 13.65 -2.43
N SER A 27 -13.77 14.36 -3.49
CA SER A 27 -14.16 14.02 -4.86
C SER A 27 -13.43 12.80 -5.44
N ALA A 28 -12.35 12.34 -4.79
CA ALA A 28 -11.59 11.16 -5.18
C ALA A 28 -12.18 9.86 -4.60
N LEU A 29 -12.84 9.93 -3.45
CA LEU A 29 -13.37 8.76 -2.73
C LEU A 29 -14.26 7.83 -3.59
N PRO A 30 -15.19 8.33 -4.43
CA PRO A 30 -16.00 7.46 -5.28
C PRO A 30 -15.20 6.68 -6.34
N TRP A 31 -13.98 7.14 -6.65
CA TRP A 31 -13.10 6.52 -7.63
C TRP A 31 -12.13 5.50 -7.02
N PHE A 32 -11.99 5.46 -5.70
CA PHE A 32 -11.08 4.52 -5.02
C PHE A 32 -11.38 3.06 -5.35
N PRO A 33 -12.66 2.59 -5.39
CA PRO A 33 -12.96 1.21 -5.77
C PRO A 33 -12.52 0.88 -7.20
N LEU A 34 -12.71 1.80 -8.15
CA LEU A 34 -12.31 1.60 -9.55
C LEU A 34 -10.79 1.54 -9.69
N VAL A 35 -10.08 2.51 -9.12
CA VAL A 35 -8.61 2.56 -9.16
C VAL A 35 -8.02 1.35 -8.41
N GLY A 36 -8.59 1.00 -7.26
CA GLY A 36 -8.22 -0.18 -6.49
C GLY A 36 -8.41 -1.49 -7.27
N ALA A 37 -9.51 -1.64 -7.99
CA ALA A 37 -9.75 -2.81 -8.85
C ALA A 37 -8.73 -2.89 -10.00
N LEU A 38 -8.39 -1.77 -10.63
CA LEU A 38 -7.36 -1.72 -11.67
C LEU A 38 -5.98 -2.09 -11.11
N LEU A 39 -5.63 -1.58 -9.92
CA LEU A 39 -4.38 -1.93 -9.24
C LEU A 39 -4.34 -3.41 -8.87
N GLY A 40 -5.42 -3.93 -8.30
CA GLY A 40 -5.54 -5.34 -7.95
C GLY A 40 -5.39 -6.24 -9.19
N GLY A 41 -6.03 -5.87 -10.31
CA GLY A 41 -5.89 -6.57 -11.58
C GLY A 41 -4.45 -6.55 -12.12
N ALA A 42 -3.77 -5.41 -12.05
CA ALA A 42 -2.37 -5.30 -12.48
C ALA A 42 -1.43 -6.15 -11.61
N ILE A 43 -1.61 -6.14 -10.29
CA ILE A 43 -0.83 -6.92 -9.34
C ILE A 43 -1.09 -8.43 -9.53
N TYR A 44 -2.35 -8.81 -9.71
CA TYR A 44 -2.73 -10.20 -10.00
C TYR A 44 -2.11 -10.67 -11.32
N GLY A 45 -2.18 -9.86 -12.39
CA GLY A 45 -1.58 -10.19 -13.68
C GLY A 45 -0.06 -10.39 -13.58
N LEU A 46 0.64 -9.55 -12.80
CA LEU A 46 2.06 -9.71 -12.51
C LEU A 46 2.33 -11.04 -11.78
N ALA A 47 1.57 -11.34 -10.73
CA ALA A 47 1.73 -12.56 -9.95
C ALA A 47 1.49 -13.82 -10.79
N ALA A 48 0.40 -13.85 -11.56
CA ALA A 48 0.07 -14.96 -12.46
C ALA A 48 1.12 -15.14 -13.57
N GLY A 49 1.68 -14.04 -14.09
CA GLY A 49 2.77 -14.10 -15.05
C GLY A 49 4.04 -14.73 -14.47
N VAL A 50 4.41 -14.35 -13.24
CA VAL A 50 5.56 -14.96 -12.54
C VAL A 50 5.30 -16.43 -12.21
N GLU A 51 4.09 -16.78 -11.80
CA GLU A 51 3.70 -18.17 -11.55
C GLU A 51 3.87 -19.03 -12.82
N ALA A 52 3.36 -18.56 -13.96
CA ALA A 52 3.47 -19.26 -15.24
C ALA A 52 4.93 -19.43 -15.70
N LEU A 53 5.76 -18.40 -15.52
CA LEU A 53 7.18 -18.43 -15.92
C LEU A 53 8.07 -19.24 -14.96
N SER A 54 7.66 -19.41 -13.72
CA SER A 54 8.42 -20.13 -12.68
C SER A 54 8.06 -21.62 -12.58
N GLY A 55 7.24 -22.14 -13.49
CA GLY A 55 6.78 -23.53 -13.45
C GLY A 55 5.75 -23.80 -12.35
N GLY A 56 4.96 -22.78 -11.98
CA GLY A 56 3.92 -22.90 -10.96
C GLY A 56 4.43 -22.74 -9.53
N TRP A 57 5.48 -21.95 -9.30
CA TRP A 57 6.00 -21.70 -7.95
C TRP A 57 5.14 -20.66 -7.21
N PRO A 58 4.31 -21.04 -6.21
CA PRO A 58 3.35 -20.11 -5.58
C PRO A 58 4.05 -19.04 -4.74
N GLY A 59 5.23 -19.36 -4.20
CA GLY A 59 6.06 -18.39 -3.49
C GLY A 59 6.54 -17.27 -4.40
N GLY A 60 6.91 -17.57 -5.65
CA GLY A 60 7.31 -16.56 -6.63
C GLY A 60 6.17 -15.60 -6.96
N ALA A 61 4.96 -16.14 -7.13
CA ALA A 61 3.76 -15.35 -7.36
C ALA A 61 3.45 -14.42 -6.17
N ALA A 62 3.53 -14.93 -4.95
CA ALA A 62 3.35 -14.14 -3.73
C ALA A 62 4.41 -13.02 -3.59
N ALA A 63 5.67 -13.33 -3.88
CA ALA A 63 6.75 -12.34 -3.90
C ALA A 63 6.46 -11.19 -4.89
N ALA A 64 6.06 -11.56 -6.10
CA ALA A 64 5.75 -10.63 -7.17
C ALA A 64 4.54 -9.75 -6.83
N ALA A 65 3.49 -10.34 -6.24
CA ALA A 65 2.31 -9.60 -5.79
C ALA A 65 2.67 -8.56 -4.72
N LEU A 66 3.46 -8.96 -3.71
CA LEU A 66 3.89 -8.07 -2.64
C LEU A 66 4.80 -6.96 -3.15
N ALA A 67 5.86 -7.29 -3.88
CA ALA A 67 6.80 -6.33 -4.42
C ALA A 67 6.10 -5.36 -5.40
N GLY A 68 5.27 -5.88 -6.30
CA GLY A 68 4.49 -5.07 -7.23
C GLY A 68 3.55 -4.11 -6.52
N GLY A 69 2.84 -4.58 -5.48
CA GLY A 69 1.99 -3.74 -4.65
C GLY A 69 2.74 -2.64 -3.92
N VAL A 70 3.90 -2.95 -3.32
CA VAL A 70 4.77 -1.96 -2.65
C VAL A 70 5.24 -0.89 -3.63
N VAL A 71 5.78 -1.30 -4.78
CA VAL A 71 6.34 -0.38 -5.78
C VAL A 71 5.26 0.51 -6.38
N ILE A 72 4.12 -0.06 -6.81
CA ILE A 72 3.10 0.72 -7.52
C ILE A 72 2.36 1.69 -6.60
N THR A 73 2.21 1.36 -5.32
CA THR A 73 1.54 2.21 -4.31
C THR A 73 2.50 3.14 -3.57
N GLY A 74 3.82 3.02 -3.81
CA GLY A 74 4.83 3.76 -3.05
C GLY A 74 4.84 3.40 -1.55
N ALA A 75 4.43 2.19 -1.19
CA ALA A 75 4.30 1.70 0.18
C ALA A 75 3.34 2.49 1.09
N LEU A 76 2.47 3.37 0.57
CA LEU A 76 1.64 4.28 1.38
C LEU A 76 0.86 3.58 2.52
N HIS A 77 0.26 2.41 2.25
CA HIS A 77 -0.49 1.67 3.26
C HIS A 77 0.39 0.99 4.30
N LEU A 78 1.62 0.61 3.91
CA LEU A 78 2.59 0.01 4.83
C LEU A 78 3.19 1.09 5.73
N ASP A 79 3.51 2.25 5.16
CA ASP A 79 3.97 3.43 5.88
C ASP A 79 2.97 3.84 6.97
N GLY A 80 1.70 4.05 6.60
CA GLY A 80 0.66 4.38 7.57
C GLY A 80 0.40 3.29 8.63
N LEU A 81 0.66 2.02 8.32
CA LEU A 81 0.61 0.94 9.32
C LEU A 81 1.80 1.01 10.29
N ALA A 82 3.01 1.30 9.77
CA ALA A 82 4.21 1.43 10.58
C ALA A 82 4.10 2.64 11.52
N ASP A 83 3.71 3.81 10.99
CA ASP A 83 3.48 5.02 11.77
C ASP A 83 2.45 4.80 12.88
N TRP A 84 1.34 4.14 12.54
CA TRP A 84 0.31 3.81 13.52
C TRP A 84 0.84 2.87 14.61
N ALA A 85 1.58 1.83 14.24
CA ALA A 85 2.14 0.88 15.19
C ALA A 85 3.20 1.52 16.10
N ASP A 86 4.09 2.36 15.56
CA ASP A 86 5.09 3.09 16.35
C ASP A 86 4.45 4.16 17.24
N GLY A 87 3.49 4.91 16.72
CA GLY A 87 2.73 5.90 17.47
C GLY A 87 2.07 5.29 18.70
N PHE A 88 1.25 4.25 18.50
CA PHE A 88 0.51 3.61 19.60
C PHE A 88 1.37 2.68 20.47
N GLY A 89 2.46 2.13 19.94
CA GLY A 89 3.38 1.28 20.69
C GLY A 89 4.34 2.08 21.58
N GLY A 90 4.79 3.25 21.12
CA GLY A 90 5.74 4.11 21.82
C GLY A 90 5.14 5.29 22.59
N GLY A 91 3.93 5.74 22.21
CA GLY A 91 3.25 6.89 22.82
C GLY A 91 2.30 6.49 23.95
N ARG A 92 2.26 7.31 25.02
CA ARG A 92 1.37 7.09 26.18
C ARG A 92 0.17 8.04 26.23
N ASP A 93 0.27 9.18 25.54
CA ASP A 93 -0.77 10.18 25.41
C ASP A 93 -0.87 10.62 23.94
N ARG A 94 -1.93 11.36 23.62
CA ARG A 94 -2.22 11.78 22.25
C ARG A 94 -1.10 12.64 21.65
N GLU A 95 -0.51 13.53 22.43
CA GLU A 95 0.56 14.41 21.95
C GLU A 95 1.78 13.58 21.55
N LYS A 96 2.20 12.63 22.40
CA LYS A 96 3.34 11.79 22.11
C LYS A 96 3.10 10.83 20.96
N ILE A 97 1.90 10.25 20.83
CA ILE A 97 1.52 9.40 19.69
C ILE A 97 1.67 10.20 18.39
N LEU A 98 1.12 11.42 18.34
CA LEU A 98 1.17 12.27 17.15
C LEU A 98 2.58 12.77 16.83
N ASP A 99 3.41 13.00 17.84
CA ASP A 99 4.82 13.36 17.65
C ASP A 99 5.60 12.20 17.05
N ILE A 100 5.37 10.96 17.50
CA ILE A 100 6.01 9.76 16.94
C ILE A 100 5.56 9.54 15.50
N MET A 101 4.27 9.67 15.19
CA MET A 101 3.76 9.51 13.82
C MET A 101 4.28 10.57 12.82
N LYS A 102 4.83 11.68 13.31
CA LYS A 102 5.46 12.71 12.47
C LYS A 102 6.97 12.54 12.35
N ASP A 103 7.56 11.70 13.19
CA ASP A 103 8.97 11.36 13.11
C ASP A 103 9.16 10.44 11.90
N SER A 104 10.15 10.75 11.07
CA SER A 104 10.49 9.93 9.90
C SER A 104 11.23 8.63 10.26
N SER A 105 11.65 8.46 11.52
CA SER A 105 12.32 7.25 11.99
C SER A 105 11.32 6.14 12.28
N THR A 106 11.61 4.93 11.78
CA THR A 106 10.82 3.74 12.09
C THR A 106 11.28 3.12 13.40
N GLY A 107 10.34 2.85 14.29
CA GLY A 107 10.57 2.15 15.55
C GLY A 107 10.42 0.63 15.44
N VAL A 108 10.62 -0.05 16.57
CA VAL A 108 10.53 -1.52 16.65
C VAL A 108 9.10 -1.99 16.41
N PHE A 109 8.08 -1.24 16.83
CA PHE A 109 6.68 -1.64 16.65
C PHE A 109 6.26 -1.57 15.19
N GLY A 110 6.65 -0.52 14.47
CA GLY A 110 6.46 -0.39 13.03
C GLY A 110 7.16 -1.51 12.27
N ALA A 111 8.43 -1.77 12.58
CA ALA A 111 9.18 -2.87 11.96
C ALA A 111 8.51 -4.23 12.18
N VAL A 112 8.08 -4.55 13.41
CA VAL A 112 7.38 -5.80 13.72
C VAL A 112 6.03 -5.89 12.98
N ALA A 113 5.26 -4.80 12.95
CA ALA A 113 3.98 -4.77 12.24
C ALA A 113 4.14 -5.01 10.74
N LEU A 114 5.15 -4.41 10.11
CA LEU A 114 5.49 -4.61 8.71
C LEU A 114 5.90 -6.06 8.41
N VAL A 115 6.77 -6.65 9.25
CA VAL A 115 7.17 -8.05 9.09
C VAL A 115 5.96 -8.98 9.20
N LEU A 116 5.13 -8.80 10.24
CA LEU A 116 3.96 -9.65 10.45
C LEU A 116 2.95 -9.54 9.30
N VAL A 117 2.62 -8.33 8.84
CA VAL A 117 1.63 -8.15 7.77
C VAL A 117 2.13 -8.70 6.43
N LEU A 118 3.42 -8.54 6.11
CA LEU A 118 4.00 -9.06 4.88
C LEU A 118 4.08 -10.59 4.89
N LEU A 119 4.42 -11.20 6.04
CA LEU A 119 4.40 -12.65 6.20
C LEU A 119 2.98 -13.22 6.09
N ILE A 120 1.99 -12.59 6.72
CA ILE A 120 0.59 -12.99 6.62
C ILE A 120 0.12 -12.94 5.16
N LYS A 121 0.41 -11.83 4.46
CA LYS A 121 0.06 -11.69 3.04
C LYS A 121 0.76 -12.71 2.17
N TRP A 122 2.06 -12.95 2.38
CA TRP A 122 2.81 -13.99 1.67
C TRP A 122 2.12 -15.34 1.80
N VAL A 123 1.90 -15.77 3.05
CA VAL A 123 1.25 -17.06 3.33
C VAL A 123 -0.15 -17.14 2.73
N SER A 124 -0.89 -16.03 2.71
CA SER A 124 -2.25 -15.99 2.16
C SER A 124 -2.29 -16.10 0.64
N ILE A 125 -1.28 -15.56 -0.06
CA ILE A 125 -1.19 -15.57 -1.53
C ILE A 125 -0.49 -16.85 -2.04
N SER A 126 0.46 -17.39 -1.28
CA SER A 126 1.23 -18.58 -1.67
C SER A 126 0.51 -19.92 -1.44
N ARG A 127 -0.75 -19.88 -1.02
CA ARG A 127 -1.56 -21.05 -0.64
C ARG A 127 -2.47 -21.50 -1.77
#